data_AF-A0A7W1QM17-F1
#
_entry.id   AF-A0A7W1QM17-F1
#
_cell.length_a   1.000
_cell.length_b   1.000
_cell.length_c   1.000
_cell.angle_alpha   90.00
_cell.angle_beta   90.00
_cell.angle_gamma   90.00
#
_symmetry.space_group_name_H-M   'P 1'
#
loop_
_entity.id
_entity.type
_entity.pdbx_description
1 polymer ?
#
loop_
_entity_poly.entity_id
_entity_poly.type
_entity_poly.pdbx_seq_one_letter_code
_entity_poly.pdbx_strand_id
1 'polypeptide(L)' 'MKIGITCYPTYGGSGAVATELGLDLARRGHEVHFITYDSPFRLRGYTERVFFHQVETRMGRYPLFDHFP' A
#
# COMPACT_ATOMS: atom_id res chain seq x y z
N MET A 1 -6.24 -15.72 -1.82
CA MET A 1 -6.84 -14.87 -0.76
C MET A 1 -6.87 -13.42 -1.22
N LYS A 2 -7.63 -12.55 -0.54
CA LYS A 2 -7.56 -11.09 -0.71
C LYS A 2 -6.73 -10.49 0.43
N ILE A 3 -5.66 -9.78 0.12
CA ILE A 3 -4.62 -9.36 1.08
C ILE A 3 -4.41 -7.85 0.95
N GLY A 4 -4.57 -7.13 2.05
CA GLY A 4 -4.19 -5.71 2.15
C GLY A 4 -2.77 -5.56 2.70
N ILE A 5 -1.94 -4.77 2.04
CA ILE A 5 -0.58 -4.41 2.49
C ILE A 5 -0.53 -2.90 2.69
N THR A 6 -0.21 -2.47 3.90
CA THR A 6 0.16 -1.08 4.19
C THR A 6 1.61 -1.03 4.61
N CYS A 7 2.35 -0.06 4.06
CA CYS A 7 3.76 0.16 4.35
C CYS A 7 4.10 1.63 4.08
N TYR A 8 5.29 2.07 4.50
CA TYR A 8 5.85 3.31 3.99
C TYR A 8 6.31 3.07 2.54
N PRO A 9 5.71 3.75 1.54
CA PRO A 9 6.02 3.51 0.12
C PRO A 9 7.35 4.12 -0.33
N THR A 10 8.07 4.80 0.58
CA THR A 10 9.31 5.54 0.33
C THR A 10 10.55 4.65 0.34
N TYR A 11 11.72 5.27 0.16
CA TYR A 11 13.02 4.60 0.18
C TYR A 11 13.34 4.00 1.54
N GLY A 12 13.34 2.67 1.61
CA GLY A 12 13.72 1.90 2.80
C GLY A 12 13.63 0.40 2.56
N GLY A 13 14.28 -0.39 3.43
CA GLY A 13 14.28 -1.85 3.33
C GLY A 13 12.89 -2.46 3.54
N SER A 14 12.11 -1.93 4.48
CA SER A 14 10.77 -2.45 4.81
C SER A 14 9.78 -2.27 3.65
N GLY A 15 9.74 -1.09 3.02
CA GLY A 15 8.89 -0.83 1.86
C GLY A 15 9.26 -1.72 0.65
N ALA A 16 10.57 -1.94 0.45
CA ALA A 16 11.05 -2.86 -0.57
C ALA A 16 10.57 -4.30 -0.31
N VAL A 17 10.77 -4.82 0.91
CA VAL A 17 10.34 -6.17 1.29
C VAL A 17 8.82 -6.32 1.18
N ALA A 18 8.04 -5.34 1.64
CA ALA A 18 6.58 -5.36 1.55
C ALA A 18 6.10 -5.42 0.09
N THR A 19 6.76 -4.67 -0.80
CA THR A 19 6.43 -4.66 -2.22
C THR A 19 6.74 -6.00 -2.87
N GLU A 20 7.94 -6.54 -2.66
CA GLU A 20 8.35 -7.84 -3.25
C GLU A 20 7.51 -9.00 -2.72
N LEU A 21 7.19 -8.99 -1.43
CA LEU A 21 6.28 -9.97 -0.82
C LEU A 21 4.90 -9.91 -1.46
N GLY A 22 4.34 -8.72 -1.65
CA GLY A 22 3.04 -8.55 -2.30
C GLY A 22 3.05 -9.03 -3.76
N LEU A 23 4.11 -8.74 -4.51
CA LEU A 23 4.26 -9.24 -5.88
C LEU A 23 4.36 -10.77 -5.92
N ASP A 24 5.11 -11.39 -5.00
CA ASP A 24 5.21 -12.85 -4.93
C ASP A 24 3.89 -13.51 -4.57
N LEU A 25 3.14 -12.94 -3.62
CA LEU A 25 1.78 -13.39 -3.28
C LEU A 25 0.83 -13.27 -4.48
N ALA A 26 0.91 -12.18 -5.25
CA ALA A 26 0.10 -12.02 -6.46
C ALA A 26 0.42 -13.08 -7.52
N ARG A 27 1.70 -13.39 -7.73
CA ARG A 27 2.13 -14.49 -8.64
C ARG A 27 1.63 -15.86 -8.19
N ARG A 28 1.47 -16.06 -6.88
CA ARG A 28 0.86 -17.29 -6.31
C ARG A 28 -0.67 -17.32 -6.42
N GLY A 29 -1.29 -16.33 -7.06
CA GLY A 29 -2.73 -16.27 -7.31
C GLY A 29 -3.54 -15.53 -6.25
N HIS A 30 -2.90 -14.80 -5.34
CA HIS A 30 -3.60 -13.94 -4.38
C HIS A 30 -3.95 -12.58 -5.00
N GLU A 31 -5.04 -11.97 -4.55
CA GLU A 31 -5.40 -10.59 -4.86
C GLU A 31 -4.73 -9.69 -3.81
N VAL A 32 -3.85 -8.80 -4.25
CA VAL A 32 -3.04 -7.96 -3.36
C VAL A 32 -3.39 -6.50 -3.57
N HIS A 33 -3.71 -5.82 -2.47
CA HIS A 33 -4.09 -4.42 -2.43
C HIS A 33 -3.06 -3.65 -1.61
N PHE A 34 -2.24 -2.84 -2.27
CA PHE A 34 -1.38 -1.88 -1.60
C PHE A 34 -2.21 -0.65 -1.19
N ILE A 35 -2.20 -0.31 0.09
CA ILE A 35 -2.96 0.79 0.69
C ILE A 35 -1.96 1.74 1.34
N THR A 36 -1.49 2.70 0.56
CA THR A 36 -0.39 3.61 0.92
C THR A 36 -0.63 5.00 0.33
N TYR A 37 0.03 6.02 0.87
CA TYR A 37 -0.20 7.41 0.43
C TYR A 37 0.46 7.79 -0.89
N ASP A 38 1.35 6.94 -1.37
CA ASP A 38 1.98 7.01 -2.67
C ASP A 38 2.22 5.58 -3.16
N SER A 39 2.45 5.39 -4.45
CA SER A 39 2.75 4.08 -5.02
C SER A 39 4.03 3.52 -4.40
N PRO A 40 4.06 2.26 -3.93
CA PRO A 40 5.30 1.66 -3.45
C PRO A 40 6.40 1.78 -4.51
N PHE A 41 7.56 2.31 -4.14
CA PHE A 41 8.62 2.67 -5.12
C PHE A 41 9.05 1.53 -6.06
N ARG A 42 8.95 0.27 -5.61
CA ARG A 42 9.29 -0.92 -6.43
C ARG A 42 8.14 -1.46 -7.26
N LEU A 43 6.92 -0.96 -7.08
CA LEU A 43 5.77 -1.35 -7.88
C LEU A 43 5.89 -0.68 -9.26
N ARG A 44 6.42 -1.44 -10.23
CA ARG A 44 6.68 -0.95 -11.59
C ARG A 44 5.56 -1.36 -12.53
N GLY A 45 4.71 -0.40 -12.88
CA GLY A 45 3.67 -0.59 -13.89
C GLY A 45 2.58 -1.58 -13.47
N TYR A 46 1.92 -2.15 -14.48
CA TYR A 46 0.82 -3.09 -14.27
C TYR A 46 1.34 -4.46 -13.84
N THR A 47 0.73 -5.05 -12.81
CA THR A 47 0.90 -6.45 -12.43
C THR A 47 -0.47 -7.07 -12.19
N GLU A 48 -0.72 -8.24 -12.78
CA GLU A 48 -1.99 -8.95 -12.61
C GLU A 48 -2.25 -9.24 -11.13
N ARG A 49 -3.51 -9.10 -10.68
CA ARG A 49 -3.95 -9.28 -9.28
C ARG A 49 -3.32 -8.32 -8.26
N VAL A 50 -2.65 -7.27 -8.71
CA VAL A 50 -2.14 -6.20 -7.85
C VAL A 50 -2.94 -4.92 -8.07
N PHE A 51 -3.39 -4.33 -6.97
CA PHE A 51 -4.16 -3.11 -6.94
C PHE A 51 -3.47 -2.10 -6.02
N PHE A 52 -3.53 -0.83 -6.39
CA PHE A 52 -3.01 0.26 -5.58
C PHE A 52 -4.16 1.20 -5.22
N HIS A 53 -4.30 1.46 -3.92
CA HIS A 53 -5.26 2.38 -3.35
C HIS A 53 -4.50 3.51 -2.67
N GLN A 54 -4.50 4.68 -3.30
CA GLN A 54 -3.88 5.85 -2.71
C GLN A 54 -4.74 6.37 -1.57
N VAL A 55 -4.13 6.56 -0.40
CA VAL A 55 -4.80 7.15 0.77
C VAL A 55 -4.19 8.49 1.14
N GLU A 56 -5.02 9.47 1.46
CA GLU A 56 -4.51 10.74 1.95
C GLU A 56 -4.08 10.61 3.42
N THR A 57 -2.81 10.92 3.72
CA THR A 57 -2.26 10.91 5.08
C THR A 57 -2.41 12.24 5.80
N ARG A 58 -2.72 13.30 5.06
CA ARG A 58 -3.20 14.51 5.71
C ARG A 58 -4.53 14.14 6.34
N MET A 59 -4.66 14.33 7.65
CA MET A 59 -5.97 14.44 8.28
C MET A 59 -6.66 15.66 7.65
N GLY A 60 -7.20 15.51 6.45
CA GLY A 60 -8.16 16.46 5.91
C GLY A 60 -9.27 16.54 6.95
N ARG A 61 -9.60 17.77 7.40
CA ARG A 61 -10.54 18.07 8.50
C ARG A 61 -11.62 17.01 8.59
N TYR A 62 -11.39 16.01 9.42
CA TYR A 62 -12.35 14.96 9.67
C TYR A 62 -12.90 15.32 11.03
N PRO A 63 -14.17 15.77 11.12
CA PRO A 63 -14.69 16.41 12.33
C PRO A 63 -14.52 15.58 13.61
N LEU A 64 -14.40 14.25 13.46
CA LEU A 64 -14.12 13.33 14.56
C LEU A 64 -12.76 13.57 15.24
N PHE A 65 -11.76 14.10 14.52
CA PHE A 65 -10.40 14.34 15.01
C PHE A 65 -10.13 15.82 15.36
N ASP A 66 -11.11 16.72 15.24
CA ASP A 66 -10.97 18.14 15.58
C ASP A 66 -10.75 18.38 17.10
N HIS A 67 -10.95 17.36 17.93
CA HIS A 67 -10.74 17.38 19.39
C HIS A 67 -9.77 16.30 19.89
N PHE A 68 -8.88 15.80 19.02
CA PHE A 68 -7.84 14.87 19.47
C PHE A 68 -6.79 15.63 20.31
N PRO A 69 -6.39 15.14 21.50
CA PRO A 69 -5.42 15.82 22.37
C PRO A 69 -4.02 15.92 21.77
#